data_AF-A0A485LTF2-F1
#
_entry.id   AF-A0A485LTF2-F1
#
_cell.length_a   1.000
_cell.length_b   1.000
_cell.length_c   1.000
_cell.angle_alpha   90.00
_cell.angle_beta   90.00
_cell.angle_gamma   90.00
#
_symmetry.space_group_name_H-M   'P 1'
#
loop_
_entity.id
_entity.type
_entity.pdbx_description
1 polymer ?
#
loop_
_entity_poly.entity_id
_entity_poly.type
_entity_poly.pdbx_seq_one_letter_code
_entity_poly.pdbx_strand_id
1 'polypeptide(L)'
;MSPSTKMTSSRTSMAASKNLPLPRDFFRRPPLTTADIDRLNAFSKQVSTDVAVQARIDSHCGVDDDDDDDDRTGIRWHLDVDEPGLKMYMGDNPVAPPGTSTYCGVTEVLGTLDEIASHFRAESAGHMSAKQVLDDHTLYTFATPTPDYPRHLMRARWFVVDTPVKGLGIVANRDFCVLESHHDVEIDGRRGWVRSLQSIELVCCPPLTSVIGFVRGTMYRSGLVALETDRPGVLHVTQLYQFDLHLQAPLWLTKLGMRSRCRDIVNIDLFLRAARLGGTFLADHQLVPKDLRTNCYVCHKSFCLFLLKTHCLKCGEVVCRHCSKMWDVHVLLPPPSKSMEKPATATAARRICTHCALSTAALTSATPSSSSSTASSSSPRGGAAQQRNSSRSADHLICGRFLPDDDPVVVRIRAVSADVVDDCSSFVQTFPGRRAMSCYAESDDEDDDGWTT
;
A
#
# COMPACT_ATOMS: atom_id res chain seq x y z
N MET A 1 49.70 20.05 -47.37
CA MET A 1 49.65 19.02 -46.31
C MET A 1 49.45 19.69 -44.96
N SER A 2 48.29 19.50 -44.34
CA SER A 2 48.04 19.69 -42.90
C SER A 2 46.68 19.05 -42.58
N PRO A 3 46.56 18.19 -41.56
CA PRO A 3 45.42 17.32 -41.37
C PRO A 3 44.33 17.94 -40.49
N SER A 4 43.10 17.52 -40.77
CA SER A 4 41.84 17.90 -40.13
C SER A 4 41.78 17.49 -38.66
N THR A 5 41.40 18.41 -37.78
CA THR A 5 41.22 18.21 -36.34
C THR A 5 39.87 17.54 -36.06
N LYS A 6 39.89 16.30 -35.56
CA LYS A 6 38.72 15.65 -34.95
C LYS A 6 38.47 16.28 -33.58
N MET A 7 37.28 16.85 -33.39
CA MET A 7 36.75 17.18 -32.06
C MET A 7 35.81 16.05 -31.61
N THR A 8 36.27 15.26 -30.64
CA THR A 8 35.49 14.26 -29.92
C THR A 8 34.49 14.94 -29.00
N SER A 9 33.19 14.79 -29.28
CA SER A 9 32.12 15.14 -28.33
C SER A 9 31.69 13.88 -27.58
N SER A 10 32.19 13.73 -26.36
CA SER A 10 31.85 12.66 -25.44
C SER A 10 31.63 13.25 -24.06
N ARG A 11 30.46 13.84 -23.79
CA ARG A 11 30.06 14.26 -22.43
C ARG A 11 28.58 14.69 -22.29
N THR A 12 27.64 13.75 -22.38
CA THR A 12 26.24 14.06 -21.97
C THR A 12 25.42 12.85 -21.49
N SER A 13 25.93 12.07 -20.51
CA SER A 13 25.14 10.94 -19.95
C SER A 13 25.36 10.67 -18.46
N MET A 14 25.81 11.65 -17.66
CA MET A 14 26.13 11.44 -16.23
C MET A 14 25.42 12.42 -15.27
N ALA A 15 24.44 13.21 -15.72
CA ALA A 15 23.94 14.35 -14.94
C ALA A 15 22.62 14.13 -14.15
N ALA A 16 21.82 13.10 -14.46
CA ALA A 16 20.41 13.04 -14.00
C ALA A 16 20.20 12.73 -12.50
N SER A 17 21.18 12.16 -11.80
CA SER A 17 21.03 11.70 -10.41
C SER A 17 21.45 12.71 -9.33
N LYS A 18 21.91 13.92 -9.68
CA LYS A 18 22.54 14.83 -8.69
C LYS A 18 21.62 15.83 -7.98
N ASN A 19 20.35 15.96 -8.37
CA ASN A 19 19.46 17.02 -7.85
C ASN A 19 18.13 16.48 -7.28
N LEU A 20 18.10 15.26 -6.76
CA LEU A 20 16.97 14.78 -5.95
C LEU A 20 17.25 15.05 -4.45
N PRO A 21 16.26 15.44 -3.65
CA PRO A 21 14.85 15.65 -4.04
C PRO A 21 14.67 16.93 -4.88
N LEU A 22 13.65 16.92 -5.75
CA LEU A 22 13.26 18.07 -6.55
C LEU A 22 12.77 19.21 -5.63
N PRO A 23 12.88 20.48 -6.07
CA PRO A 23 12.28 21.59 -5.36
C PRO A 23 10.78 21.38 -5.11
N ARG A 24 10.28 21.78 -3.94
CA ARG A 24 8.86 21.59 -3.56
C ARG A 24 7.86 22.23 -4.54
N ASP A 25 8.30 23.27 -5.24
CA ASP A 25 7.55 24.05 -6.23
C ASP A 25 7.86 23.65 -7.68
N PHE A 26 8.60 22.55 -7.90
CA PHE A 26 8.94 22.05 -9.23
C PHE A 26 7.69 21.82 -10.10
N PHE A 27 6.65 21.23 -9.51
CA PHE A 27 5.35 21.03 -10.17
C PHE A 27 4.43 22.23 -9.90
N ARG A 28 4.07 22.97 -10.96
CA ARG A 28 3.04 24.02 -10.88
C ARG A 28 1.66 23.40 -10.97
N ARG A 29 0.90 23.48 -9.90
CA ARG A 29 -0.36 22.74 -9.70
C ARG A 29 -1.56 23.68 -9.81
N PRO A 30 -2.13 23.90 -11.02
CA PRO A 30 -3.39 24.64 -11.13
C PRO A 30 -4.49 23.90 -10.34
N PRO A 31 -5.46 24.62 -9.75
CA PRO A 31 -6.60 23.97 -9.11
C PRO A 31 -7.32 23.05 -10.10
N LEU A 32 -7.68 21.84 -9.64
CA LEU A 32 -8.53 20.97 -10.43
C LEU A 32 -9.97 21.51 -10.45
N THR A 33 -10.66 21.30 -11.56
CA THR A 33 -12.09 21.59 -11.64
C THR A 33 -12.89 20.51 -10.91
N THR A 34 -14.14 20.81 -10.53
CA THR A 34 -15.04 19.81 -9.93
C THR A 34 -15.20 18.59 -10.84
N ALA A 35 -15.37 18.82 -12.15
CA ALA A 35 -15.47 17.74 -13.13
C ALA A 35 -14.22 16.84 -13.21
N ASP A 36 -13.02 17.41 -13.02
CA ASP A 36 -11.79 16.60 -12.96
C ASP A 36 -11.76 15.74 -11.70
N ILE A 37 -12.18 16.29 -10.57
CA ILE A 37 -12.27 15.58 -9.28
C ILE A 37 -13.29 14.43 -9.39
N ASP A 38 -14.47 14.67 -9.96
CA ASP A 38 -15.52 13.66 -10.12
C ASP A 38 -15.06 12.50 -11.01
N ARG A 39 -14.37 12.80 -12.12
CA ARG A 39 -13.76 11.77 -12.98
C ARG A 39 -12.69 10.96 -12.27
N LEU A 40 -11.82 11.62 -11.50
CA LEU A 40 -10.79 10.94 -10.72
C LEU A 40 -11.41 10.06 -9.62
N ASN A 41 -12.53 10.48 -9.03
CA ASN A 41 -13.34 9.71 -8.09
C ASN A 41 -13.99 8.49 -8.73
N ALA A 42 -14.57 8.62 -9.92
CA ALA A 42 -15.11 7.46 -10.64
C ALA A 42 -13.99 6.46 -11.02
N PHE A 43 -12.87 6.99 -11.53
CA PHE A 43 -11.74 6.17 -11.95
C PHE A 43 -11.07 5.43 -10.78
N SER A 44 -10.96 6.07 -9.61
CA SER A 44 -10.38 5.43 -8.41
C SER A 44 -11.14 4.19 -7.97
N LYS A 45 -12.48 4.21 -8.05
CA LYS A 45 -13.34 3.08 -7.73
C LYS A 45 -13.06 1.93 -8.69
N GLN A 46 -13.10 2.20 -9.99
CA GLN A 46 -12.81 1.20 -11.02
C GLN A 46 -11.43 0.55 -10.84
N VAL A 47 -10.38 1.33 -10.66
CA VAL A 47 -9.01 0.79 -10.48
C VAL A 47 -8.91 -0.02 -9.19
N SER A 48 -9.57 0.41 -8.11
CA SER A 48 -9.57 -0.32 -6.84
C SER A 48 -10.29 -1.66 -6.95
N THR A 49 -11.41 -1.73 -7.66
CA THR A 49 -12.11 -2.99 -7.97
C THR A 49 -11.24 -3.89 -8.84
N ASP A 50 -10.64 -3.36 -9.90
CA ASP A 50 -9.76 -4.11 -10.79
C ASP A 50 -8.60 -4.76 -10.01
N VAL A 51 -7.97 -4.02 -9.07
CA VAL A 51 -6.91 -4.56 -8.20
C VAL A 51 -7.47 -5.63 -7.26
N ALA A 52 -8.60 -5.38 -6.60
CA ALA A 52 -9.23 -6.32 -5.67
C ALA A 52 -9.57 -7.66 -6.33
N VAL A 53 -10.11 -7.62 -7.55
CA VAL A 53 -10.46 -8.83 -8.33
C VAL A 53 -9.21 -9.53 -8.84
N GLN A 54 -8.28 -8.81 -9.49
CA GLN A 54 -7.15 -9.43 -10.20
C GLN A 54 -6.01 -9.88 -9.27
N ALA A 55 -5.98 -9.41 -8.01
CA ALA A 55 -5.03 -9.88 -7.02
C ALA A 55 -5.32 -11.30 -6.52
N ARG A 56 -6.49 -11.89 -6.82
CA ARG A 56 -6.87 -13.23 -6.36
C ARG A 56 -6.02 -14.29 -7.06
N ILE A 57 -5.29 -15.08 -6.28
CA ILE A 57 -4.42 -16.16 -6.79
C ILE A 57 -5.22 -17.43 -7.08
N ASP A 58 -6.25 -17.70 -6.28
CA ASP A 58 -7.06 -18.93 -6.33
C ASP A 58 -8.15 -18.89 -7.42
N SER A 59 -8.16 -17.84 -8.26
CA SER A 59 -8.97 -17.85 -9.48
C SER A 59 -8.35 -18.86 -10.43
N HIS A 60 -8.72 -20.13 -10.24
CA HIS A 60 -8.61 -21.17 -11.23
C HIS A 60 -9.17 -20.60 -12.53
N CYS A 61 -8.31 -20.13 -13.43
CA CYS A 61 -8.67 -20.14 -14.83
C CYS A 61 -8.80 -21.64 -15.12
N GLY A 62 -10.04 -22.14 -15.18
CA GLY A 62 -10.36 -23.53 -15.50
C GLY A 62 -9.41 -24.00 -16.59
N VAL A 63 -8.59 -25.00 -16.26
CA VAL A 63 -7.78 -25.72 -17.22
C VAL A 63 -8.71 -26.74 -17.82
N ASP A 64 -9.61 -26.28 -18.68
CA ASP A 64 -10.08 -27.09 -19.77
C ASP A 64 -9.15 -26.72 -20.94
N ASP A 65 -8.19 -27.62 -21.20
CA ASP A 65 -7.16 -27.48 -22.24
C ASP A 65 -7.74 -27.44 -23.67
N ASP A 66 -9.07 -27.43 -23.85
CA ASP A 66 -9.76 -27.65 -25.11
C ASP A 66 -10.60 -26.46 -25.64
N ASP A 67 -10.79 -25.37 -24.87
CA ASP A 67 -11.55 -24.20 -25.37
C ASP A 67 -10.64 -23.07 -25.87
N ASP A 68 -10.62 -22.94 -27.20
CA ASP A 68 -10.05 -21.88 -28.04
C ASP A 68 -10.81 -20.53 -27.87
N ASP A 69 -11.20 -20.16 -26.64
CA ASP A 69 -11.98 -18.94 -26.41
C ASP A 69 -11.06 -17.72 -26.19
N ASP A 70 -11.09 -16.82 -27.18
CA ASP A 70 -10.28 -15.59 -27.32
C ASP A 70 -10.69 -14.49 -26.31
N ASP A 71 -11.71 -14.72 -25.47
CA ASP A 71 -12.25 -13.73 -24.52
C ASP A 71 -11.67 -13.81 -23.09
N ARG A 72 -10.57 -14.56 -22.93
CA ARG A 72 -9.87 -14.72 -21.64
C ARG A 72 -9.22 -13.42 -21.18
N THR A 73 -9.78 -12.87 -20.12
CA THR A 73 -9.55 -11.45 -19.79
C THR A 73 -8.97 -11.29 -18.36
N GLY A 74 -8.69 -12.39 -17.66
CA GLY A 74 -8.07 -12.46 -16.31
C GLY A 74 -6.57 -12.80 -16.31
N ILE A 75 -5.89 -12.54 -15.18
CA ILE A 75 -4.46 -12.87 -15.00
C ILE A 75 -4.32 -14.35 -14.58
N ARG A 76 -3.57 -15.12 -15.36
CA ARG A 76 -3.18 -16.49 -14.99
C ARG A 76 -1.93 -16.46 -14.12
N TRP A 77 -2.02 -16.96 -12.89
CA TRP A 77 -0.93 -16.92 -11.93
C TRP A 77 -0.10 -18.21 -11.95
N HIS A 78 1.21 -18.06 -12.00
CA HIS A 78 2.18 -19.16 -11.91
C HIS A 78 3.10 -18.94 -10.71
N LEU A 79 3.18 -19.92 -9.81
CA LEU A 79 4.09 -19.85 -8.65
C LEU A 79 5.55 -19.73 -9.14
N ASP A 80 6.23 -18.68 -8.70
CA ASP A 80 7.63 -18.38 -9.06
C ASP A 80 8.58 -18.60 -7.86
N VAL A 81 8.14 -18.26 -6.65
CA VAL A 81 8.92 -18.40 -5.41
C VAL A 81 8.01 -18.85 -4.27
N ASP A 82 8.46 -19.85 -3.51
CA ASP A 82 7.84 -20.30 -2.26
C ASP A 82 8.89 -20.26 -1.15
N GLU A 83 8.86 -19.21 -0.34
CA GLU A 83 9.76 -18.98 0.80
C GLU A 83 8.93 -18.91 2.09
N PRO A 84 9.47 -19.26 3.27
CA PRO A 84 8.74 -19.15 4.52
C PRO A 84 8.20 -17.73 4.76
N GLY A 85 6.87 -17.60 4.78
CA GLY A 85 6.16 -16.32 4.97
C GLY A 85 6.01 -15.48 3.70
N LEU A 86 6.42 -15.94 2.53
CA LEU A 86 6.27 -15.21 1.28
C LEU A 86 6.13 -16.14 0.07
N LYS A 87 5.02 -16.01 -0.65
CA LYS A 87 4.85 -16.61 -1.97
C LYS A 87 4.90 -15.53 -3.04
N MET A 88 5.50 -15.82 -4.18
CA MET A 88 5.48 -14.91 -5.34
C MET A 88 4.93 -15.64 -6.55
N TYR A 89 4.11 -14.93 -7.31
CA TYR A 89 3.50 -15.43 -8.53
C TYR A 89 3.85 -14.52 -9.70
N MET A 90 4.12 -15.12 -10.84
CA MET A 90 4.25 -14.44 -12.12
C MET A 90 2.91 -14.54 -12.84
N GLY A 91 2.40 -13.41 -13.34
CA GLY A 91 1.12 -13.36 -14.03
C GLY A 91 1.32 -13.38 -15.54
N ASP A 92 0.59 -14.25 -16.23
CA ASP A 92 0.34 -14.16 -17.66
C ASP A 92 -0.99 -13.43 -17.90
N ASN A 93 -0.95 -12.35 -18.66
CA ASN A 93 -2.10 -11.50 -18.90
C ASN A 93 -2.15 -11.17 -20.40
N PRO A 94 -3.00 -11.87 -21.18
CA PRO A 94 -3.01 -11.74 -22.64
C PRO A 94 -3.38 -10.33 -23.11
N VAL A 95 -4.14 -9.59 -22.29
CA VAL A 95 -4.53 -8.20 -22.60
C VAL A 95 -3.52 -7.17 -22.10
N ALA A 96 -2.40 -7.56 -21.46
CA ALA A 96 -1.37 -6.61 -21.04
C ALA A 96 -0.61 -6.01 -22.24
N PRO A 97 -0.24 -4.71 -22.24
CA PRO A 97 0.56 -4.15 -23.31
C PRO A 97 1.93 -4.82 -23.35
N PRO A 98 2.54 -4.95 -24.53
CA PRO A 98 3.88 -5.52 -24.67
C PRO A 98 4.88 -4.81 -23.74
N GLY A 99 5.75 -5.57 -23.06
CA GLY A 99 6.72 -5.02 -22.10
C GLY A 99 6.22 -4.95 -20.64
N THR A 100 4.92 -5.15 -20.42
CA THR A 100 4.33 -5.15 -19.07
C THR A 100 4.81 -6.35 -18.25
N SER A 101 5.35 -6.06 -17.06
CA SER A 101 5.64 -7.08 -16.05
C SER A 101 4.44 -7.23 -15.13
N THR A 102 3.94 -8.46 -14.98
CA THR A 102 2.85 -8.79 -14.04
C THR A 102 3.36 -9.77 -12.99
N TYR A 103 3.33 -9.37 -11.73
CA TYR A 103 3.82 -10.14 -10.59
C TYR A 103 2.94 -9.91 -9.37
N CYS A 104 2.92 -10.88 -8.47
CA CYS A 104 2.23 -10.78 -7.20
C CYS A 104 3.11 -11.31 -6.07
N GLY A 105 3.11 -10.63 -4.92
CA GLY A 105 3.66 -11.13 -3.67
C GLY A 105 2.54 -11.35 -2.65
N VAL A 106 2.52 -12.49 -1.99
CA VAL A 106 1.51 -12.89 -1.01
C VAL A 106 2.19 -13.21 0.31
N THR A 107 1.71 -12.61 1.39
CA THR A 107 2.22 -12.81 2.75
C THR A 107 1.11 -12.69 3.78
N GLU A 108 1.41 -13.03 5.02
CA GLU A 108 0.55 -12.78 6.17
C GLU A 108 1.22 -11.77 7.10
N VAL A 109 0.46 -10.79 7.54
CA VAL A 109 0.94 -9.69 8.37
C VAL A 109 0.21 -9.70 9.70
N LEU A 110 0.94 -9.61 10.81
CA LEU A 110 0.33 -9.38 12.12
C LEU A 110 -0.05 -7.90 12.26
N GLY A 111 -1.34 -7.59 12.14
CA GLY A 111 -1.90 -6.25 12.37
C GLY A 111 -3.37 -6.08 12.00
N THR A 112 -3.82 -4.84 12.04
CA THR A 112 -5.20 -4.45 11.66
C THR A 112 -5.23 -3.66 10.36
N LEU A 113 -6.41 -3.57 9.75
CA LEU A 113 -6.66 -2.71 8.58
C LEU A 113 -6.32 -1.24 8.87
N ASP A 114 -6.52 -0.78 10.11
CA ASP A 114 -6.15 0.59 10.52
C ASP A 114 -4.65 0.82 10.52
N GLU A 115 -3.88 -0.14 11.01
CA GLU A 115 -2.43 -0.03 11.08
C GLU A 115 -1.80 -0.05 9.68
N ILE A 116 -2.26 -0.96 8.81
CA ILE A 116 -1.76 -1.02 7.44
C ILE A 116 -2.17 0.24 6.64
N ALA A 117 -3.43 0.68 6.73
CA ALA A 117 -3.86 1.90 6.06
C ALA A 117 -3.12 3.15 6.59
N SER A 118 -2.86 3.22 7.91
CA SER A 118 -2.09 4.31 8.50
C SER A 118 -0.63 4.31 8.04
N HIS A 119 -0.01 3.14 7.90
CA HIS A 119 1.34 2.99 7.36
C HIS A 119 1.43 3.55 5.94
N PHE A 120 0.55 3.13 5.03
CA PHE A 120 0.53 3.61 3.64
C PHE A 120 0.05 5.06 3.46
N ARG A 121 -0.64 5.62 4.44
CA ARG A 121 -0.98 7.05 4.47
C ARG A 121 0.23 7.91 4.85
N ALA A 122 0.94 7.50 5.90
CA ALA A 122 2.09 8.23 6.42
C ALA A 122 3.31 8.14 5.50
N GLU A 123 3.48 6.99 4.85
CA GLU A 123 4.56 6.77 3.91
C GLU A 123 4.12 7.13 2.50
N SER A 124 4.82 8.08 1.89
CA SER A 124 4.60 8.39 0.49
C SER A 124 5.11 7.23 -0.38
N ALA A 125 6.22 6.53 -0.09
CA ALA A 125 6.79 5.52 -0.99
C ALA A 125 6.11 4.13 -1.08
N GLY A 126 5.16 3.75 -0.22
CA GLY A 126 4.89 2.34 0.14
C GLY A 126 4.60 1.28 -0.96
N HIS A 127 4.24 1.64 -2.20
CA HIS A 127 4.07 0.62 -3.28
C HIS A 127 5.40 0.03 -3.76
N MET A 128 6.46 0.82 -3.61
CA MET A 128 7.83 0.45 -3.92
C MET A 128 8.61 0.47 -2.62
N SER A 129 9.70 -0.29 -2.51
CA SER A 129 10.60 -0.16 -1.36
C SER A 129 10.92 1.32 -1.14
N ALA A 130 10.87 1.83 0.08
CA ALA A 130 11.41 3.16 0.39
C ALA A 130 12.89 3.29 -0.02
N LYS A 131 13.60 2.16 -0.14
CA LYS A 131 14.98 2.09 -0.66
C LYS A 131 15.09 2.24 -2.17
N GLN A 132 14.00 2.09 -2.90
CA GLN A 132 13.93 2.16 -4.37
C GLN A 132 13.33 3.49 -4.85
N VAL A 133 12.47 4.15 -4.06
CA VAL A 133 11.97 5.49 -4.35
C VAL A 133 13.07 6.51 -4.04
N LEU A 134 13.50 7.26 -5.06
CA LEU A 134 14.54 8.27 -4.94
C LEU A 134 13.98 9.65 -4.56
N ASP A 135 12.74 9.92 -4.97
CA ASP A 135 12.01 11.14 -4.63
C ASP A 135 10.51 10.99 -4.94
N ASP A 136 9.68 11.84 -4.31
CA ASP A 136 8.24 11.67 -4.23
C ASP A 136 7.51 12.97 -3.88
N HIS A 137 6.52 13.33 -4.69
CA HIS A 137 5.72 14.54 -4.55
C HIS A 137 4.23 14.19 -4.65
N THR A 138 3.47 14.51 -3.60
CA THR A 138 2.00 14.56 -3.72
C THR A 138 1.63 15.80 -4.53
N LEU A 139 1.02 15.59 -5.70
CA LEU A 139 0.59 16.67 -6.57
C LEU A 139 -0.72 17.24 -6.04
N TYR A 140 -1.73 16.39 -5.85
CA TYR A 140 -3.03 16.79 -5.35
C TYR A 140 -3.59 15.75 -4.39
N THR A 141 -4.42 16.18 -3.46
CA THR A 141 -5.21 15.30 -2.58
C THR A 141 -6.68 15.66 -2.78
N PHE A 142 -7.48 14.68 -3.17
CA PHE A 142 -8.90 14.87 -3.52
C PHE A 142 -9.84 14.32 -2.46
N ALA A 143 -9.40 13.30 -1.73
CA ALA A 143 -10.12 12.76 -0.58
C ALA A 143 -9.14 12.49 0.56
N THR A 144 -9.57 12.80 1.78
CA THR A 144 -8.85 12.55 3.02
C THR A 144 -9.76 11.79 3.99
N PRO A 145 -9.19 11.12 5.01
CA PRO A 145 -9.98 10.41 6.00
C PRO A 145 -11.07 11.28 6.64
N THR A 146 -12.26 10.72 6.77
CA THR A 146 -13.38 11.29 7.54
C THR A 146 -13.80 10.30 8.64
N PRO A 147 -14.63 10.69 9.62
CA PRO A 147 -15.15 9.75 10.62
C PRO A 147 -15.85 8.54 10.00
N ASP A 148 -16.61 8.75 8.92
CA ASP A 148 -17.36 7.68 8.23
C ASP A 148 -16.44 6.84 7.32
N TYR A 149 -15.38 7.45 6.80
CA TYR A 149 -14.39 6.81 5.91
C TYR A 149 -12.96 6.97 6.47
N PRO A 150 -12.61 6.32 7.59
CA PRO A 150 -11.38 6.59 8.35
C PRO A 150 -10.11 6.12 7.63
N ARG A 151 -10.24 5.25 6.63
CA ARG A 151 -9.14 4.69 5.83
C ARG A 151 -9.13 5.19 4.39
N HIS A 152 -10.05 6.08 4.02
CA HIS A 152 -10.16 6.60 2.66
C HIS A 152 -9.13 7.70 2.39
N LEU A 153 -8.51 7.63 1.22
CA LEU A 153 -7.53 8.59 0.73
C LEU A 153 -7.51 8.52 -0.79
N MET A 154 -7.52 9.67 -1.44
CA MET A 154 -7.29 9.77 -2.88
C MET A 154 -6.32 10.89 -3.18
N ARG A 155 -5.26 10.58 -3.93
CA ARG A 155 -4.26 11.56 -4.31
C ARG A 155 -3.66 11.29 -5.68
N ALA A 156 -3.34 12.34 -6.40
CA ALA A 156 -2.43 12.28 -7.53
C ALA A 156 -1.01 12.58 -7.05
N ARG A 157 -0.03 11.84 -7.56
CA ARG A 157 1.34 11.96 -7.09
C ARG A 157 2.35 11.59 -8.16
N TRP A 158 3.52 12.16 -8.00
CA TRP A 158 4.69 11.85 -8.79
C TRP A 158 5.73 11.18 -7.91
N PHE A 159 6.42 10.15 -8.42
CA PHE A 159 7.59 9.61 -7.75
C PHE A 159 8.56 9.04 -8.76
N VAL A 160 9.83 8.98 -8.39
CA VAL A 160 10.90 8.42 -9.21
C VAL A 160 11.53 7.25 -8.48
N VAL A 161 11.74 6.16 -9.21
CA VAL A 161 12.39 4.96 -8.71
C VAL A 161 13.74 4.76 -9.38
N ASP A 162 14.65 4.19 -8.61
CA ASP A 162 15.88 3.66 -9.12
C ASP A 162 15.61 2.39 -9.96
N THR A 163 16.50 2.13 -10.91
CA THR A 163 16.39 0.92 -11.75
C THR A 163 17.30 -0.18 -11.22
N PRO A 164 16.92 -1.46 -11.38
CA PRO A 164 17.65 -2.58 -10.79
C PRO A 164 19.06 -2.83 -11.36
N VAL A 165 19.59 -1.95 -12.22
CA VAL A 165 20.86 -2.11 -12.94
C VAL A 165 21.93 -1.15 -12.44
N LYS A 166 22.03 -1.00 -11.10
CA LYS A 166 23.11 -0.25 -10.45
C LYS A 166 24.46 -0.82 -10.90
N GLY A 167 25.24 0.00 -11.63
CA GLY A 167 26.62 -0.32 -12.01
C GLY A 167 26.93 -0.22 -13.49
N LEU A 168 25.93 -0.30 -14.39
CA LEU A 168 26.17 -0.17 -15.84
C LEU A 168 26.00 1.25 -16.37
N GLY A 169 25.47 2.20 -15.58
CA GLY A 169 25.49 3.64 -15.90
C GLY A 169 24.73 4.09 -17.17
N ILE A 170 24.04 3.17 -17.86
CA ILE A 170 23.42 3.41 -19.17
C ILE A 170 21.90 3.60 -19.08
N VAL A 171 21.29 3.37 -17.90
CA VAL A 171 19.83 3.27 -17.75
C VAL A 171 19.29 4.41 -16.90
N ALA A 172 18.43 5.24 -17.49
CA ALA A 172 17.76 6.35 -16.81
C ALA A 172 16.82 5.89 -15.69
N ASN A 173 16.65 6.70 -14.65
CA ASN A 173 15.64 6.45 -13.61
C ASN A 173 14.21 6.54 -14.18
N ARG A 174 13.27 5.83 -13.54
CA ARG A 174 11.87 5.82 -13.99
C ARG A 174 11.01 6.67 -13.09
N ASP A 175 10.36 7.66 -13.67
CA ASP A 175 9.36 8.45 -12.97
C ASP A 175 7.95 7.96 -13.29
N PHE A 176 7.02 8.19 -12.38
CA PHE A 176 5.62 7.82 -12.51
C PHE A 176 4.75 9.01 -12.09
N CYS A 177 3.63 9.20 -12.77
CA CYS A 177 2.55 10.10 -12.38
C CYS A 177 1.31 9.23 -12.20
N VAL A 178 0.84 9.06 -10.96
CA VAL A 178 -0.20 8.08 -10.63
C VAL A 178 -1.33 8.67 -9.82
N LEU A 179 -2.53 8.12 -10.05
CA LEU A 179 -3.63 8.16 -9.10
C LEU A 179 -3.41 7.06 -8.07
N GLU A 180 -3.39 7.44 -6.80
CA GLU A 180 -3.38 6.52 -5.67
C GLU A 180 -4.71 6.62 -4.92
N SER A 181 -5.32 5.46 -4.67
CA SER A 181 -6.65 5.39 -4.05
C SER A 181 -6.68 4.33 -2.96
N HIS A 182 -7.25 4.68 -1.80
CA HIS A 182 -7.40 3.80 -0.65
C HIS A 182 -8.90 3.63 -0.35
N HIS A 183 -9.38 2.39 -0.32
CA HIS A 183 -10.77 2.08 -0.03
C HIS A 183 -10.89 0.90 0.92
N ASP A 184 -11.92 0.93 1.77
CA ASP A 184 -12.36 -0.29 2.44
C ASP A 184 -13.12 -1.15 1.45
N VAL A 185 -12.91 -2.46 1.56
CA VAL A 185 -13.54 -3.44 0.66
C VAL A 185 -14.07 -4.61 1.45
N GLU A 186 -15.04 -5.29 0.87
CA GLU A 186 -15.47 -6.62 1.26
C GLU A 186 -15.30 -7.54 0.05
N ILE A 187 -14.56 -8.64 0.24
CA ILE A 187 -14.29 -9.62 -0.81
C ILE A 187 -14.73 -10.98 -0.27
N ASP A 188 -15.69 -11.63 -0.92
CA ASP A 188 -16.21 -12.93 -0.50
C ASP A 188 -16.64 -12.95 0.99
N GLY A 189 -17.31 -11.87 1.43
CA GLY A 189 -17.76 -11.67 2.82
C GLY A 189 -16.64 -11.34 3.82
N ARG A 190 -15.39 -11.16 3.38
CA ARG A 190 -14.26 -10.80 4.23
C ARG A 190 -13.94 -9.32 4.11
N ARG A 191 -13.93 -8.66 5.26
CA ARG A 191 -13.52 -7.26 5.38
C ARG A 191 -12.06 -7.09 4.99
N GLY A 192 -11.79 -5.99 4.31
CA GLY A 192 -10.48 -5.70 3.78
C GLY A 192 -10.27 -4.24 3.46
N TRP A 193 -9.09 -3.97 2.92
CA TRP A 193 -8.65 -2.67 2.48
C TRP A 193 -7.82 -2.81 1.21
N VAL A 194 -8.09 -1.96 0.22
CA VAL A 194 -7.37 -1.92 -1.04
C VAL A 194 -6.68 -0.58 -1.21
N ARG A 195 -5.44 -0.64 -1.69
CA ARG A 195 -4.67 0.49 -2.17
C ARG A 195 -4.33 0.26 -3.63
N SER A 196 -4.80 1.12 -4.52
CA SER A 196 -4.52 1.05 -5.95
C SER A 196 -3.59 2.17 -6.41
N LEU A 197 -2.79 1.90 -7.44
CA LEU A 197 -1.91 2.83 -8.13
C LEU A 197 -2.02 2.61 -9.63
N GLN A 198 -2.44 3.64 -10.35
CA GLN A 198 -2.62 3.62 -11.79
C GLN A 198 -2.05 4.90 -12.39
N SER A 199 -1.29 4.80 -13.47
CA SER A 199 -0.74 5.98 -14.13
C SER A 199 -1.84 6.84 -14.75
N ILE A 200 -1.71 8.16 -14.57
CA ILE A 200 -2.60 9.18 -15.12
C ILE A 200 -1.78 10.28 -15.79
N GLU A 201 -2.40 10.98 -16.73
CA GLU A 201 -1.82 12.16 -17.36
C GLU A 201 -2.29 13.44 -16.67
N LEU A 202 -1.35 14.29 -16.27
CA LEU A 202 -1.65 15.59 -15.68
C LEU A 202 -0.82 16.68 -16.35
N VAL A 203 -1.46 17.80 -16.67
CA VAL A 203 -0.80 18.97 -17.28
C VAL A 203 0.35 19.50 -16.42
N CYS A 204 0.21 19.43 -15.09
CA CYS A 204 1.25 19.85 -14.16
C CYS A 204 2.43 18.88 -14.05
N CYS A 205 2.32 17.66 -14.61
CA CYS A 205 3.31 16.60 -14.51
C CYS A 205 3.58 15.90 -15.86
N PRO A 206 4.05 16.65 -16.88
CA PRO A 206 4.43 16.06 -18.17
C PRO A 206 5.63 15.11 -18.02
N PRO A 207 5.93 14.27 -19.04
CA PRO A 207 7.15 13.48 -19.06
C PRO A 207 8.41 14.33 -18.87
N LEU A 208 9.30 13.94 -17.96
CA LEU A 208 10.47 14.72 -17.57
C LEU A 208 11.74 14.36 -18.35
N THR A 209 11.60 13.65 -19.47
CA THR A 209 12.73 13.15 -20.28
C THR A 209 13.60 14.26 -20.85
N SER A 210 13.01 15.35 -21.34
CA SER A 210 13.77 16.47 -21.92
C SER A 210 14.39 17.40 -20.87
N VAL A 211 13.85 17.40 -19.64
CA VAL A 211 14.26 18.33 -18.57
C VAL A 211 15.28 17.70 -17.62
N ILE A 212 15.03 16.47 -17.16
CA ILE A 212 15.85 15.77 -16.14
C ILE A 212 16.43 14.46 -16.70
N GLY A 213 15.86 13.92 -17.79
CA GLY A 213 16.32 12.66 -18.37
C GLY A 213 15.67 11.41 -17.76
N PHE A 214 14.59 11.57 -16.99
CA PHE A 214 13.80 10.42 -16.53
C PHE A 214 12.97 9.83 -17.66
N VAL A 215 12.76 8.52 -17.60
CA VAL A 215 11.84 7.81 -18.51
C VAL A 215 10.53 7.57 -17.78
N ARG A 216 9.42 8.02 -18.35
CA ARG A 216 8.09 7.82 -17.76
C ARG A 216 7.74 6.33 -17.81
N GLY A 217 7.65 5.69 -16.64
CA GLY A 217 7.07 4.36 -16.50
C GLY A 217 5.54 4.42 -16.54
N THR A 218 4.92 3.28 -16.82
CA THR A 218 3.46 3.14 -16.83
C THR A 218 3.05 2.09 -15.81
N MET A 219 2.25 2.48 -14.83
CA MET A 219 1.53 1.57 -13.93
C MET A 219 0.13 1.34 -14.46
N TYR A 220 -0.24 0.08 -14.63
CA TYR A 220 -1.58 -0.34 -14.96
C TYR A 220 -2.26 -0.73 -13.63
N ARG A 221 -2.62 -2.01 -13.46
CA ARG A 221 -3.26 -2.50 -12.23
C ARG A 221 -2.23 -2.86 -11.18
N SER A 222 -1.65 -1.85 -10.54
CA SER A 222 -0.71 -2.02 -9.43
C SER A 222 -1.40 -1.68 -8.11
N GLY A 223 -1.20 -2.45 -7.05
CA GLY A 223 -1.84 -2.18 -5.77
C GLY A 223 -1.70 -3.28 -4.72
N LEU A 224 -2.17 -3.00 -3.52
CA LEU A 224 -2.16 -3.90 -2.37
C LEU A 224 -3.59 -4.18 -1.91
N VAL A 225 -3.90 -5.44 -1.65
CA VAL A 225 -5.13 -5.89 -1.02
C VAL A 225 -4.76 -6.51 0.32
N ALA A 226 -5.39 -6.07 1.40
CA ALA A 226 -5.27 -6.66 2.73
C ALA A 226 -6.64 -7.14 3.19
N LEU A 227 -6.76 -8.43 3.48
CA LEU A 227 -8.00 -9.06 3.94
C LEU A 227 -7.84 -9.59 5.36
N GLU A 228 -8.87 -9.45 6.18
CA GLU A 228 -8.93 -10.11 7.49
C GLU A 228 -8.98 -11.64 7.31
N THR A 229 -8.24 -12.35 8.14
CA THR A 229 -8.26 -13.82 8.17
C THR A 229 -9.10 -14.34 9.34
N ASP A 230 -9.34 -15.65 9.38
CA ASP A 230 -10.00 -16.31 10.52
C ASP A 230 -9.17 -16.25 11.81
N ARG A 231 -7.90 -15.80 11.73
CA ARG A 231 -7.03 -15.55 12.87
C ARG A 231 -7.07 -14.06 13.22
N PRO A 232 -7.64 -13.69 14.39
CA PRO A 232 -7.71 -12.29 14.80
C PRO A 232 -6.33 -11.63 14.83
N GLY A 233 -6.25 -10.41 14.28
CA GLY A 233 -4.99 -9.65 14.20
C GLY A 233 -4.00 -10.17 13.16
N VAL A 234 -4.42 -11.06 12.25
CA VAL A 234 -3.64 -11.49 11.08
C VAL A 234 -4.38 -11.06 9.81
N LEU A 235 -3.67 -10.37 8.93
CA LEU A 235 -4.13 -10.00 7.59
C LEU A 235 -3.47 -10.88 6.54
N HIS A 236 -4.24 -11.33 5.56
CA HIS A 236 -3.73 -11.85 4.30
C HIS A 236 -3.44 -10.68 3.38
N VAL A 237 -2.20 -10.51 2.95
CA VAL A 237 -1.76 -9.34 2.18
C VAL A 237 -1.21 -9.77 0.83
N THR A 238 -1.80 -9.19 -0.22
CA THR A 238 -1.48 -9.47 -1.60
C THR A 238 -1.09 -8.18 -2.31
N GLN A 239 0.16 -8.09 -2.77
CA GLN A 239 0.68 -6.95 -3.51
C GLN A 239 0.80 -7.31 -4.98
N LEU A 240 -0.10 -6.74 -5.79
CA LEU A 240 -0.10 -6.83 -7.24
C LEU A 240 0.82 -5.75 -7.84
N TYR A 241 1.69 -6.18 -8.75
CA TYR A 241 2.54 -5.33 -9.56
C TYR A 241 2.20 -5.55 -11.03
N GLN A 242 1.68 -4.52 -11.70
CA GLN A 242 1.50 -4.53 -13.15
C GLN A 242 1.97 -3.21 -13.75
N PHE A 243 3.19 -3.20 -14.27
CA PHE A 243 3.78 -2.00 -14.82
C PHE A 243 4.78 -2.28 -15.95
N ASP A 244 4.99 -1.24 -16.75
CA ASP A 244 6.04 -1.17 -17.76
C ASP A 244 7.06 -0.09 -17.36
N LEU A 245 8.33 -0.47 -17.28
CA LEU A 245 9.44 0.45 -17.04
C LEU A 245 10.01 1.01 -18.34
N HIS A 246 9.49 0.61 -19.50
CA HIS A 246 10.03 0.88 -20.82
C HIS A 246 11.52 0.52 -20.87
N LEU A 247 11.82 -0.69 -20.41
CA LEU A 247 13.16 -1.25 -20.31
C LEU A 247 13.33 -2.38 -21.33
N GLN A 248 14.32 -2.23 -22.21
CA GLN A 248 14.83 -3.36 -22.98
C GLN A 248 15.79 -4.16 -22.11
N ALA A 249 15.23 -5.06 -21.28
CA ALA A 249 15.99 -5.90 -20.38
C ALA A 249 15.75 -7.39 -20.71
N PRO A 250 16.78 -8.25 -20.61
CA PRO A 250 16.57 -9.69 -20.64
C PRO A 250 15.62 -10.14 -19.54
N LEU A 251 14.78 -11.16 -19.82
CA LEU A 251 13.74 -11.64 -18.91
C LEU A 251 14.28 -11.96 -17.51
N TRP A 252 15.45 -12.59 -17.40
CA TRP A 252 16.06 -12.94 -16.10
C TRP A 252 16.30 -11.71 -15.21
N LEU A 253 16.64 -10.56 -15.81
CA LEU A 253 16.90 -9.31 -15.09
C LEU A 253 15.59 -8.67 -14.62
N THR A 254 14.55 -8.71 -15.47
CA THR A 254 13.19 -8.31 -15.10
C THR A 254 12.68 -9.14 -13.93
N LYS A 255 12.82 -10.48 -13.99
CA LYS A 255 12.44 -11.39 -12.89
C LYS A 255 13.18 -11.08 -11.60
N LEU A 256 14.50 -10.86 -11.67
CA LEU A 256 15.30 -10.49 -10.50
C LEU A 256 14.79 -9.19 -9.86
N GLY A 257 14.52 -8.18 -10.68
CA GLY A 257 13.95 -6.90 -10.23
C GLY A 257 12.55 -7.04 -9.63
N MET A 258 11.69 -7.89 -10.20
CA MET A 258 10.32 -8.11 -9.67
C MET A 258 10.36 -8.88 -8.36
N ARG A 259 11.14 -9.96 -8.27
CA ARG A 259 11.33 -10.70 -7.01
C ARG A 259 11.87 -9.81 -5.90
N SER A 260 12.77 -8.88 -6.20
CA SER A 260 13.25 -7.90 -5.21
C SER A 260 12.12 -7.03 -4.68
N ARG A 261 11.22 -6.52 -5.55
CA ARG A 261 10.06 -5.71 -5.16
C ARG A 261 9.04 -6.53 -4.36
N CYS A 262 8.74 -7.75 -4.79
CA CYS A 262 7.82 -8.63 -4.08
C CYS A 262 8.31 -8.95 -2.66
N ARG A 263 9.63 -9.06 -2.41
CA ARG A 263 10.16 -9.26 -1.05
C ARG A 263 9.92 -8.09 -0.10
N ASP A 264 9.74 -6.87 -0.61
CA ASP A 264 9.53 -5.70 0.23
C ASP A 264 8.21 -5.79 1.03
N ILE A 265 7.22 -6.55 0.55
CA ILE A 265 5.93 -6.74 1.24
C ILE A 265 6.09 -7.32 2.66
N VAL A 266 7.13 -8.15 2.88
CA VAL A 266 7.41 -8.76 4.18
C VAL A 266 7.86 -7.71 5.20
N ASN A 267 8.37 -6.56 4.75
CA ASN A 267 8.75 -5.48 5.65
C ASN A 267 7.55 -4.78 6.27
N ILE A 268 6.33 -4.92 5.72
CA ILE A 268 5.11 -4.34 6.32
C ILE A 268 4.98 -4.80 7.77
N ASP A 269 5.13 -6.10 8.04
CA ASP A 269 5.08 -6.64 9.40
C ASP A 269 6.14 -6.01 10.32
N LEU A 270 7.36 -5.78 9.82
CA LEU A 270 8.40 -5.09 10.58
C LEU A 270 8.03 -3.64 10.87
N PHE A 271 7.43 -2.92 9.91
CA PHE A 271 7.00 -1.54 10.10
C PHE A 271 5.86 -1.43 11.11
N LEU A 272 4.84 -2.30 11.01
CA LEU A 272 3.73 -2.30 11.97
C LEU A 272 4.23 -2.63 13.38
N ARG A 273 5.12 -3.61 13.52
CA ARG A 273 5.75 -3.92 14.81
C ARG A 273 6.58 -2.76 15.35
N ALA A 274 7.38 -2.10 14.51
CA ALA A 274 8.16 -0.94 14.92
C ALA A 274 7.27 0.22 15.38
N ALA A 275 6.15 0.46 14.70
CA ALA A 275 5.16 1.47 15.07
C ALA A 275 4.56 1.19 16.46
N ARG A 276 4.12 -0.05 16.73
CA ARG A 276 3.61 -0.47 18.05
C ARG A 276 4.65 -0.34 19.16
N LEU A 277 5.92 -0.57 18.83
CA LEU A 277 7.02 -0.48 19.79
C LEU A 277 7.39 0.95 20.15
N GLY A 278 7.00 1.93 19.33
CA GLY A 278 7.24 3.35 19.55
C GLY A 278 6.69 3.90 20.88
N GLY A 279 6.93 5.19 21.10
CA GLY A 279 6.52 5.89 22.31
C GLY A 279 7.65 6.07 23.32
N THR A 280 7.37 5.81 24.59
CA THR A 280 8.32 5.99 25.69
C THR A 280 9.18 4.73 25.92
N PHE A 281 10.41 4.96 26.34
CA PHE A 281 11.42 3.95 26.65
C PHE A 281 12.00 4.23 28.03
N LEU A 282 12.48 3.18 28.69
CA LEU A 282 13.07 3.28 30.01
C LEU A 282 14.45 3.94 29.94
N ALA A 283 14.71 4.86 30.87
CA ALA A 283 16.03 5.43 31.10
C ALA A 283 16.93 4.45 31.87
N ASP A 284 18.25 4.67 31.84
CA ASP A 284 19.24 3.75 32.41
C ASP A 284 18.98 3.39 33.88
N HIS A 285 18.52 4.34 34.69
CA HIS A 285 18.20 4.13 36.11
C HIS A 285 16.96 3.27 36.36
N GLN A 286 16.11 3.07 35.35
CA GLN A 286 14.92 2.23 35.40
C GLN A 286 15.19 0.80 34.90
N LEU A 287 16.40 0.55 34.39
CA LEU A 287 16.79 -0.77 33.88
C LEU A 287 17.22 -1.67 35.05
N VAL A 288 16.90 -2.96 34.94
CA VAL A 288 17.33 -3.94 35.94
C VAL A 288 18.87 -4.03 35.95
N PRO A 289 19.54 -3.90 37.10
CA PRO A 289 20.98 -4.05 37.18
C PRO A 289 21.45 -5.42 36.66
N LYS A 290 22.51 -5.42 35.84
CA LYS A 290 23.02 -6.64 35.19
C LYS A 290 23.49 -7.70 36.19
N ASP A 291 23.98 -7.28 37.35
CA ASP A 291 24.54 -8.18 38.37
C ASP A 291 23.46 -8.98 39.10
N LEU A 292 22.21 -8.47 39.12
CA LEU A 292 21.08 -9.17 39.72
C LEU A 292 20.56 -10.33 38.87
N ARG A 293 21.04 -10.49 37.63
CA ARG A 293 20.55 -11.52 36.69
C ARG A 293 21.68 -12.45 36.24
N THR A 294 21.53 -13.72 36.57
CA THR A 294 22.41 -14.81 36.13
C THR A 294 21.97 -15.41 34.79
N ASN A 295 20.70 -15.25 34.40
CA ASN A 295 20.09 -15.87 33.24
C ASN A 295 19.38 -14.83 32.37
N CYS A 296 19.31 -15.07 31.06
CA CYS A 296 18.53 -14.26 30.13
C CYS A 296 17.05 -14.30 30.52
N TYR A 297 16.40 -13.14 30.60
CA TYR A 297 14.96 -13.06 30.95
C TYR A 297 14.05 -13.80 29.94
N VAL A 298 14.46 -13.92 28.67
CA VAL A 298 13.63 -14.54 27.63
C VAL A 298 13.90 -16.03 27.47
N CYS A 299 15.15 -16.44 27.26
CA CYS A 299 15.47 -17.85 26.98
C CYS A 299 15.97 -18.62 28.20
N HIS A 300 16.08 -17.97 29.35
CA HIS A 300 16.55 -18.54 30.62
C HIS A 300 17.96 -19.17 30.59
N LYS A 301 18.72 -19.04 29.50
CA LYS A 301 20.11 -19.49 29.43
C LYS A 301 21.00 -18.64 30.35
N SER A 302 21.86 -19.29 31.11
CA SER A 302 22.84 -18.64 31.98
C SER A 302 23.81 -17.79 31.14
N PHE A 303 24.10 -16.59 31.62
CA PHE A 303 25.08 -15.72 30.99
C PHE A 303 26.50 -16.24 31.24
N CYS A 304 27.35 -16.13 30.22
CA CYS A 304 28.76 -16.51 30.25
C CYS A 304 29.52 -15.64 29.25
N LEU A 305 30.82 -15.88 29.06
CA LEU A 305 31.66 -15.08 28.16
C LEU A 305 31.14 -15.03 26.69
N PHE A 306 30.43 -16.07 26.24
CA PHE A 306 29.85 -16.14 24.90
C PHE A 306 28.41 -15.59 24.81
N LEU A 307 27.75 -15.40 25.95
CA LEU A 307 26.38 -14.89 26.03
C LEU A 307 26.38 -13.58 26.81
N LEU A 308 26.62 -12.48 26.09
CA LEU A 308 26.73 -11.16 26.70
C LEU A 308 25.38 -10.62 27.17
N LYS A 309 25.39 -10.00 28.35
CA LYS A 309 24.26 -9.30 28.97
C LYS A 309 23.98 -7.97 28.27
N THR A 310 22.74 -7.76 27.85
CA THR A 310 22.22 -6.49 27.33
C THR A 310 20.85 -6.20 27.93
N HIS A 311 20.35 -4.98 27.78
CA HIS A 311 19.03 -4.59 28.25
C HIS A 311 18.00 -4.53 27.12
N CYS A 312 16.75 -4.83 27.46
CA CYS A 312 15.58 -4.39 26.71
C CYS A 312 15.17 -3.00 27.19
N LEU A 313 15.15 -2.00 26.31
CA LEU A 313 14.78 -0.63 26.68
C LEU A 313 13.26 -0.43 26.84
N LYS A 314 12.45 -1.44 26.54
CA LYS A 314 10.99 -1.40 26.71
C LYS A 314 10.56 -1.91 28.10
N CYS A 315 11.05 -3.08 28.51
CA CYS A 315 10.70 -3.67 29.81
C CYS A 315 11.80 -3.59 30.87
N GLY A 316 13.01 -3.15 30.54
CA GLY A 316 14.11 -2.95 31.48
C GLY A 316 14.92 -4.20 31.78
N GLU A 317 14.46 -5.35 31.30
CA GLU A 317 15.00 -6.66 31.62
C GLU A 317 16.36 -6.96 30.98
N VAL A 318 17.13 -7.83 31.65
CA VAL A 318 18.44 -8.29 31.18
C VAL A 318 18.26 -9.49 30.26
N VAL A 319 18.63 -9.32 29.00
CA VAL A 319 18.46 -10.31 27.93
C VAL A 319 19.78 -10.54 27.21
N CYS A 320 19.85 -11.61 26.42
CA CYS A 320 20.97 -11.85 25.53
C CYS A 320 20.77 -11.18 24.16
N ARG A 321 21.84 -11.11 23.37
CA ARG A 321 21.79 -10.58 22.00
C ARG A 321 20.95 -11.43 21.04
N HIS A 322 20.78 -12.73 21.31
CA HIS A 322 19.94 -13.59 20.48
C HIS A 322 18.44 -13.34 20.73
N CYS A 323 18.06 -13.01 21.96
CA CYS A 323 16.68 -12.70 22.34
C CYS A 323 16.33 -11.20 22.22
N SER A 324 17.18 -10.39 21.58
CA SER A 324 16.93 -8.95 21.41
C SER A 324 17.48 -8.41 20.09
N LYS A 325 16.77 -7.47 19.48
CA LYS A 325 17.16 -6.81 18.22
C LYS A 325 17.16 -5.30 18.40
N MET A 326 17.94 -4.60 17.58
CA MET A 326 17.79 -3.15 17.40
C MET A 326 16.60 -2.90 16.49
N TRP A 327 15.73 -1.98 16.90
CA TRP A 327 14.59 -1.51 16.15
C TRP A 327 14.70 -0.01 15.96
N ASP A 328 14.47 0.45 14.74
CA ASP A 328 14.28 1.88 14.48
C ASP A 328 12.82 2.21 14.78
N VAL A 329 12.61 3.00 15.84
CA VAL A 329 11.28 3.29 16.39
C VAL A 329 11.11 4.78 16.57
N HIS A 330 9.87 5.26 16.46
CA HIS A 330 9.54 6.64 16.80
C HIS A 330 9.50 6.81 18.32
N VAL A 331 10.42 7.62 18.84
CA VAL A 331 10.49 7.99 20.25
C VAL A 331 9.87 9.37 20.46
N LEU A 332 9.10 9.52 21.55
CA LEU A 332 8.62 10.82 21.99
C LEU A 332 9.77 11.56 22.67
N LEU A 333 10.11 12.74 22.15
CA LEU A 333 11.08 13.62 22.79
C LEU A 333 10.41 14.38 23.95
N PRO A 334 11.15 14.70 25.03
CA PRO A 334 10.66 15.62 26.04
C PRO A 334 10.30 16.96 25.38
N PRO A 335 9.21 17.62 25.82
CA PRO A 335 8.84 18.90 25.25
C PRO A 335 9.99 19.91 25.43
N PRO A 336 10.36 20.69 24.40
CA PRO A 336 11.21 21.84 24.60
C PRO A 336 10.49 22.78 25.59
N SER A 337 11.25 23.33 26.53
CA SER A 337 10.75 24.13 27.63
C SER A 337 9.68 25.16 27.21
N LYS A 338 8.49 25.08 27.82
CA LYS A 338 7.43 26.11 27.91
C LYS A 338 6.78 26.65 26.62
N SER A 339 6.74 25.90 25.52
CA SER A 339 5.79 26.21 24.43
C SER A 339 4.96 24.99 24.06
N MET A 340 3.64 25.22 23.94
CA MET A 340 2.64 24.21 23.57
C MET A 340 2.77 23.88 22.09
N GLU A 341 3.77 23.07 21.76
CA GLU A 341 3.91 22.42 20.45
C GLU A 341 3.74 20.91 20.64
N LYS A 342 3.16 20.26 19.62
CA LYS A 342 2.97 18.80 19.53
C LYS A 342 4.28 18.10 19.93
N PRO A 343 4.27 17.05 20.78
CA PRO A 343 5.50 16.38 21.19
C PRO A 343 6.29 15.94 19.95
N ALA A 344 7.51 16.44 19.82
CA ALA A 344 8.38 16.11 18.70
C ALA A 344 8.70 14.61 18.75
N THR A 345 8.51 13.93 17.64
CA THR A 345 8.92 12.53 17.47
C THR A 345 10.25 12.48 16.73
N ALA A 346 11.13 11.58 17.14
CA ALA A 346 12.37 11.28 16.42
C ALA A 346 12.48 9.79 16.18
N THR A 347 13.10 9.38 15.08
CA THR A 347 13.45 7.97 14.88
C THR A 347 14.75 7.67 15.61
N ALA A 348 14.75 6.64 16.47
CA ALA A 348 15.94 6.23 17.19
C ALA A 348 16.05 4.71 17.25
N ALA A 349 17.27 4.20 17.10
CA ALA A 349 17.56 2.78 17.28
C ALA A 349 17.45 2.41 18.76
N ARG A 350 16.57 1.47 19.09
CA ARG A 350 16.33 0.97 20.45
C ARG A 350 16.41 -0.55 20.51
N ARG A 351 17.09 -1.08 21.53
CA ARG A 351 17.19 -2.53 21.73
C ARG A 351 15.97 -3.05 22.46
N ILE A 352 15.27 -4.00 21.85
CA ILE A 352 14.02 -4.54 22.36
C ILE A 352 14.08 -6.06 22.32
N CYS A 353 13.60 -6.73 23.38
CA CYS A 353 13.57 -8.19 23.45
C CYS A 353 12.45 -8.76 22.58
N THR A 354 12.56 -10.03 22.20
CA THR A 354 11.56 -10.72 21.37
C THR A 354 10.18 -10.76 22.03
N HIS A 355 10.11 -10.93 23.36
CA HIS A 355 8.85 -10.90 24.10
C HIS A 355 8.10 -9.55 23.93
N CYS A 356 8.80 -8.42 24.11
CA CYS A 356 8.20 -7.10 23.88
C CYS A 356 7.89 -6.86 22.40
N ALA A 357 8.74 -7.33 21.48
CA ALA A 357 8.56 -7.15 20.04
C ALA A 357 7.38 -7.93 19.45
N LEU A 358 7.00 -9.05 20.08
CA LEU A 358 5.88 -9.89 19.67
C LEU A 358 4.61 -9.65 20.50
N SER A 359 4.68 -8.80 21.52
CA SER A 359 3.51 -8.53 22.36
C SER A 359 2.45 -7.77 21.57
N THR A 360 1.29 -8.43 21.41
CA THR A 360 0.11 -7.90 20.72
C THR A 360 -0.82 -7.14 21.66
N ALA A 361 -0.37 -6.70 22.83
CA ALA A 361 -1.21 -6.03 23.83
C ALA A 361 -1.96 -4.77 23.29
N ALA A 362 -1.52 -4.22 22.15
CA ALA A 362 -2.20 -3.14 21.42
C ALA A 362 -3.36 -3.60 20.50
N LEU A 363 -3.44 -4.87 20.12
CA LEU A 363 -4.47 -5.42 19.23
C LEU A 363 -5.77 -5.78 19.99
N THR A 364 -5.70 -5.95 21.31
CA THR A 364 -6.83 -6.36 22.16
C THR A 364 -7.61 -5.19 22.76
N SER A 365 -7.21 -3.93 22.52
CA SER A 365 -7.84 -2.75 23.13
C SER A 365 -9.03 -2.17 22.36
N ALA A 366 -9.48 -2.80 21.27
CA ALA A 366 -10.64 -2.36 20.50
C ALA A 366 -11.93 -3.08 20.93
N THR A 367 -12.32 -2.97 22.21
CA THR A 367 -13.73 -3.03 22.67
C THR A 367 -13.79 -2.84 24.20
N PRO A 368 -14.39 -1.76 24.73
CA PRO A 368 -15.05 -1.84 26.01
C PRO A 368 -16.45 -2.42 25.75
N SER A 369 -16.57 -3.74 25.85
CA SER A 369 -17.86 -4.40 26.04
C SER A 369 -18.36 -4.05 27.43
N SER A 370 -19.14 -2.98 27.53
CA SER A 370 -19.92 -2.66 28.72
C SER A 370 -21.11 -3.61 28.81
N SER A 371 -20.90 -4.78 29.43
CA SER A 371 -21.98 -5.60 29.96
C SER A 371 -22.30 -5.15 31.38
N SER A 372 -23.44 -4.47 31.56
CA SER A 372 -24.30 -4.72 32.72
C SER A 372 -25.75 -4.34 32.40
N SER A 373 -26.57 -5.34 32.62
CA SER A 373 -28.01 -5.48 32.39
C SER A 373 -28.87 -4.61 33.32
N THR A 374 -30.03 -4.15 32.82
CA THR A 374 -31.37 -4.50 33.36
C THR A 374 -32.49 -3.90 32.50
N ALA A 375 -33.48 -4.74 32.22
CA ALA A 375 -34.70 -4.41 31.49
C ALA A 375 -35.64 -3.52 32.32
N SER A 376 -36.33 -2.59 31.67
CA SER A 376 -37.72 -2.28 32.00
C SER A 376 -38.43 -1.59 30.83
N SER A 377 -39.59 -2.13 30.51
CA SER A 377 -40.56 -1.72 29.50
C SER A 377 -41.20 -0.37 29.80
N SER A 378 -41.35 0.49 28.80
CA SER A 378 -42.56 1.29 28.57
C SER A 378 -42.47 2.09 27.27
N SER A 379 -43.37 1.82 26.33
CA SER A 379 -43.68 2.73 25.22
C SER A 379 -44.37 3.99 25.75
N PRO A 380 -44.17 5.14 25.09
CA PRO A 380 -45.34 5.79 24.51
C PRO A 380 -45.12 6.36 23.11
N ARG A 381 -46.22 6.29 22.33
CA ARG A 381 -46.47 7.04 21.11
C ARG A 381 -46.27 8.55 21.34
N GLY A 382 -45.59 9.21 20.41
CA GLY A 382 -45.56 10.67 20.31
C GLY A 382 -44.88 11.09 19.02
N GLY A 383 -45.66 11.37 17.99
CA GLY A 383 -45.17 11.91 16.73
C GLY A 383 -44.68 13.35 16.90
N ALA A 384 -43.50 13.64 16.36
CA ALA A 384 -43.08 14.98 16.00
C ALA A 384 -42.19 14.86 14.78
N ALA A 385 -42.71 15.31 13.64
CA ALA A 385 -41.97 15.44 12.40
C ALA A 385 -40.85 16.46 12.60
N GLN A 386 -39.60 15.99 12.53
CA GLN A 386 -38.43 16.84 12.37
C GLN A 386 -37.83 16.52 11.01
N GLN A 387 -37.99 17.47 10.08
CA GLN A 387 -37.30 17.49 8.80
C GLN A 387 -35.80 17.38 9.05
N ARG A 388 -35.25 16.17 8.84
CA ARG A 388 -33.83 15.95 8.68
C ARG A 388 -33.51 16.12 7.20
N ASN A 389 -32.77 17.17 6.88
CA ASN A 389 -31.99 17.24 5.64
C ASN A 389 -30.88 16.18 5.76
N SER A 390 -31.14 14.97 5.27
CA SER A 390 -30.13 13.95 5.05
C SER A 390 -29.66 14.04 3.61
N SER A 391 -28.50 14.64 3.38
CA SER A 391 -27.68 14.38 2.20
C SER A 391 -27.24 12.91 2.29
N ARG A 392 -27.95 12.02 1.57
CA ARG A 392 -27.76 10.57 1.60
C ARG A 392 -26.51 10.19 0.81
N SER A 393 -25.67 9.39 1.45
CA SER A 393 -24.50 8.72 0.86
C SER A 393 -25.00 7.57 -0.01
N ALA A 394 -24.57 7.50 -1.27
CA ALA A 394 -24.77 6.33 -2.11
C ALA A 394 -23.47 5.54 -2.13
N ASP A 395 -23.44 4.41 -1.41
CA ASP A 395 -22.42 3.39 -1.57
C ASP A 395 -22.70 2.67 -2.92
N HIS A 396 -21.67 2.09 -3.56
CA HIS A 396 -21.84 1.41 -4.85
C HIS A 396 -21.38 -0.04 -4.75
N LEU A 397 -22.27 -0.97 -5.08
CA LEU A 397 -21.90 -2.32 -5.47
C LEU A 397 -21.32 -2.31 -6.88
N ILE A 398 -20.14 -2.91 -7.04
CA ILE A 398 -19.63 -3.26 -8.36
C ILE A 398 -19.59 -4.79 -8.40
N CYS A 399 -20.61 -5.38 -9.01
CA CYS A 399 -20.67 -6.83 -9.22
C CYS A 399 -19.48 -7.27 -10.08
N GLY A 400 -18.83 -8.36 -9.66
CA GLY A 400 -17.66 -8.91 -10.33
C GLY A 400 -17.97 -9.46 -11.70
N ARG A 401 -16.89 -9.82 -12.39
CA ARG A 401 -16.90 -10.38 -13.73
C ARG A 401 -17.79 -11.63 -13.79
N PHE A 402 -18.78 -11.63 -14.68
CA PHE A 402 -19.47 -12.84 -15.08
C PHE A 402 -18.52 -13.68 -15.95
N LEU A 403 -18.00 -14.78 -15.41
CA LEU A 403 -17.53 -15.90 -16.23
C LEU A 403 -18.67 -16.92 -16.30
N PRO A 404 -18.88 -17.63 -17.43
CA PRO A 404 -20.08 -18.46 -17.62
C PRO A 404 -20.26 -19.64 -16.66
N ASP A 405 -19.24 -20.04 -15.87
CA ASP A 405 -19.30 -21.28 -15.06
C ASP A 405 -18.64 -21.19 -13.66
N ASP A 406 -18.28 -20.00 -13.17
CA ASP A 406 -17.75 -19.81 -11.81
C ASP A 406 -18.74 -19.03 -10.92
N ASP A 407 -18.79 -19.37 -9.62
CA ASP A 407 -19.51 -18.58 -8.63
C ASP A 407 -19.06 -17.10 -8.71
N PRO A 408 -20.00 -16.13 -8.80
CA PRO A 408 -19.67 -14.73 -9.04
C PRO A 408 -18.83 -14.18 -7.88
N VAL A 409 -17.70 -13.54 -8.22
CA VAL A 409 -16.86 -12.87 -7.23
C VAL A 409 -17.55 -11.58 -6.79
N VAL A 410 -17.96 -11.50 -5.53
CA VAL A 410 -18.59 -10.31 -4.98
C VAL A 410 -17.53 -9.42 -4.34
N VAL A 411 -17.31 -8.25 -4.93
CA VAL A 411 -16.44 -7.20 -4.39
C VAL A 411 -17.29 -5.97 -4.08
N ARG A 412 -17.38 -5.61 -2.80
CA ARG A 412 -18.01 -4.36 -2.38
C ARG A 412 -16.93 -3.36 -2.02
N ILE A 413 -17.08 -2.11 -2.47
CA ILE A 413 -16.13 -1.03 -2.15
C ILE A 413 -16.88 0.08 -1.44
N ARG A 414 -16.39 0.43 -0.25
CA ARG A 414 -16.88 1.58 0.49
C ARG A 414 -16.14 2.83 0.05
N ALA A 415 -16.84 3.71 -0.68
CA ALA A 415 -16.29 4.93 -1.24
C ALA A 415 -17.33 6.05 -1.18
N VAL A 416 -16.87 7.32 -1.13
CA VAL A 416 -17.77 8.47 -1.19
C VAL A 416 -18.47 8.51 -2.57
N SER A 417 -19.79 8.70 -2.58
CA SER A 417 -20.54 8.87 -3.83
C SER A 417 -20.01 10.06 -4.62
N ALA A 418 -19.74 9.86 -5.90
CA ALA A 418 -19.58 10.92 -6.87
C ALA A 418 -20.65 10.63 -7.93
N ASP A 419 -21.38 11.65 -8.36
CA ASP A 419 -22.42 11.52 -9.38
C ASP A 419 -21.85 10.77 -10.60
N VAL A 420 -22.63 9.83 -11.14
CA VAL A 420 -22.25 8.92 -12.23
C VAL A 420 -21.67 9.72 -13.40
N VAL A 421 -20.42 9.45 -13.78
CA VAL A 421 -19.79 10.04 -14.96
C VAL A 421 -19.52 8.95 -16.00
N ASP A 422 -20.16 9.09 -17.17
CA ASP A 422 -20.14 8.10 -18.26
C ASP A 422 -18.79 7.97 -19.01
N ASP A 423 -17.78 8.80 -18.74
CA ASP A 423 -16.51 8.75 -19.48
C ASP A 423 -15.27 9.23 -18.68
N CYS A 424 -14.35 8.30 -18.41
CA CYS A 424 -13.04 8.54 -17.77
C CYS A 424 -11.86 8.52 -18.76
N SER A 425 -12.11 8.44 -20.07
CA SER A 425 -11.06 8.25 -21.10
C SER A 425 -10.02 9.38 -21.17
N SER A 426 -10.37 10.59 -20.75
CA SER A 426 -9.52 11.79 -20.86
C SER A 426 -8.21 11.78 -20.05
N PHE A 427 -8.02 10.85 -19.09
CA PHE A 427 -6.83 10.78 -18.24
C PHE A 427 -5.91 9.57 -18.52
N VAL A 428 -6.26 8.73 -19.50
CA VAL A 428 -5.70 7.38 -19.64
C VAL A 428 -5.19 7.13 -21.07
N GLN A 429 -4.01 6.52 -21.19
CA GLN A 429 -3.73 5.66 -22.35
C GLN A 429 -4.51 4.37 -22.15
N THR A 430 -5.76 4.33 -22.62
CA THR A 430 -6.59 3.12 -22.53
C THR A 430 -5.90 1.97 -23.27
N PHE A 431 -5.99 0.77 -22.68
CA PHE A 431 -5.67 -0.46 -23.37
C PHE A 431 -6.46 -0.50 -24.69
N PRO A 432 -5.81 -0.66 -25.86
CA PRO A 432 -6.54 -0.90 -27.10
C PRO A 432 -7.25 -2.25 -26.96
N GLY A 433 -8.58 -2.23 -26.84
CA GLY A 433 -9.41 -3.43 -26.69
C GLY A 433 -10.49 -3.38 -25.60
N ARG A 434 -10.49 -2.40 -24.68
CA ARG A 434 -11.61 -2.27 -23.72
C ARG A 434 -12.85 -1.69 -24.42
N ARG A 435 -13.88 -2.52 -24.62
CA ARG A 435 -15.27 -2.02 -24.52
C ARG A 435 -15.42 -1.45 -23.10
N ALA A 436 -16.00 -0.26 -22.99
CA ALA A 436 -16.42 0.28 -21.70
C ALA A 436 -17.27 -0.80 -21.00
N MET A 437 -16.88 -1.21 -19.79
CA MET A 437 -17.76 -2.01 -18.94
C MET A 437 -19.02 -1.18 -18.74
N SER A 438 -20.18 -1.65 -19.24
CA SER A 438 -21.45 -1.07 -18.82
C SER A 438 -21.71 -1.53 -17.40
N CYS A 439 -21.55 -0.62 -16.45
CA CYS A 439 -22.01 -0.79 -15.09
C CYS A 439 -23.54 -0.83 -15.13
N TYR A 440 -24.16 -1.99 -14.91
CA TYR A 440 -25.59 -2.06 -14.61
C TYR A 440 -25.71 -2.08 -13.08
N ALA A 441 -26.36 -1.07 -12.52
CA ALA A 441 -26.83 -1.09 -11.15
C ALA A 441 -28.10 -1.95 -11.10
N GLU A 442 -28.08 -3.06 -10.37
CA GLU A 442 -29.30 -3.73 -9.93
C GLU A 442 -29.80 -3.03 -8.65
N SER A 443 -31.11 -3.08 -8.43
CA SER A 443 -31.88 -2.23 -7.51
C SER A 443 -31.35 -2.14 -6.06
N ASP A 444 -31.41 -0.92 -5.51
CA ASP A 444 -31.01 -0.54 -4.15
C ASP A 444 -31.87 -1.23 -3.05
N ASP A 445 -31.32 -2.25 -2.39
CA ASP A 445 -31.77 -2.70 -1.06
C ASP A 445 -30.63 -2.43 -0.05
N GLU A 446 -30.90 -1.65 1.01
CA GLU A 446 -29.91 -1.25 2.03
C GLU A 446 -29.87 -2.28 3.19
N ASP A 447 -28.69 -2.78 3.56
CA ASP A 447 -28.47 -3.58 4.78
C ASP A 447 -28.13 -2.67 5.99
N ASP A 448 -28.52 -3.09 7.20
CA ASP A 448 -28.39 -2.34 8.48
C ASP A 448 -26.95 -1.89 8.84
N ASP A 449 -25.93 -2.43 8.15
CA ASP A 449 -24.51 -2.15 8.38
C ASP A 449 -23.93 -1.02 7.50
N GLY A 450 -24.75 -0.37 6.67
CA GLY A 450 -24.34 0.78 5.85
C GLY A 450 -23.51 0.40 4.62
N TRP A 451 -23.86 -0.73 4.00
CA TRP A 451 -23.39 -1.16 2.70
C TRP A 451 -24.59 -1.25 1.76
N THR A 452 -24.50 -0.71 0.55
CA THR A 452 -25.50 -0.92 -0.50
C THR A 452 -25.07 -2.06 -1.41
N THR A 453 -26.06 -2.86 -1.82
CA THR A 453 -25.91 -3.95 -2.78
C THR A 453 -25.98 -3.49 -4.22
#